data_AF-A0A9P6CB47-F1
#
_entry.id   AF-A0A9P6CB47-F1
#
_cell.length_a   1.000
_cell.length_b   1.000
_cell.length_c   1.000
_cell.angle_alpha   90.00
_cell.angle_beta   90.00
_cell.angle_gamma   90.00
#
_symmetry.space_group_name_H-M   'P 1'
#
loop_
_entity.id
_entity.type
_entity.pdbx_description
1 polymer ?
#
loop_
_entity_poly.entity_id
_entity_poly.type
_entity_poly.pdbx_seq_one_letter_code
_entity_poly.pdbx_strand_id
1 'polypeptide(L)' 'LRIQKERVWQSLVRIDHLGQILQQHATEKTKRRPYKVSRPNALWHIDGHHKLILWGIVVHGVINGYSQTVSH' A
#
# COMPACT_ATOMS: atom_id res chain seq x y z
N LEU A 1 19.60 0.23 -5.45
CA LEU A 1 19.90 1.19 -4.37
C LEU A 1 19.12 0.80 -3.12
N ARG A 2 19.78 0.19 -2.11
CA ARG A 2 19.14 -0.19 -0.84
C ARG A 2 19.24 0.99 0.13
N ILE A 3 18.29 1.91 0.06
CA ILE A 3 18.23 3.04 1.00
C ILE A 3 17.63 2.53 2.31
N GLN A 4 18.29 2.83 3.43
CA GLN A 4 17.79 2.49 4.76
C GLN A 4 16.50 3.25 5.05
N LYS A 5 15.43 2.54 5.45
CA LYS A 5 14.13 3.14 5.81
C LYS A 5 14.27 4.29 6.81
N GLU A 6 15.19 4.15 7.76
CA GLU A 6 15.48 5.15 8.78
C GLU A 6 15.89 6.49 8.17
N ARG A 7 16.76 6.47 7.14
CA ARG A 7 17.19 7.69 6.46
C ARG A 7 16.06 8.38 5.73
N VAL A 8 15.18 7.61 5.08
CA VAL A 8 14.00 8.15 4.39
C VAL A 8 13.05 8.81 5.40
N TRP A 9 12.79 8.15 6.53
CA TRP A 9 11.97 8.71 7.61
C TRP A 9 12.54 10.02 8.15
N GLN A 10 13.83 10.05 8.51
CA GLN A 10 14.49 11.25 9.02
C GLN A 10 14.50 12.41 8.02
N SER A 11 14.59 12.13 6.72
CA SER A 11 14.48 13.17 5.68
C SER A 11 13.05 13.69 5.56
N LEU A 12 12.06 12.81 5.57
CA LEU A 12 10.66 13.22 5.52
C LEU A 12 10.25 14.04 6.76
N VAL A 13 10.75 13.71 7.96
CA VAL A 13 10.42 14.46 9.21
C VAL A 13 10.94 15.88 9.11
N ARG A 14 12.16 16.04 8.58
CA ARG A 14 12.80 17.34 8.42
C ARG A 14 12.07 18.25 7.43
N ILE A 15 11.43 17.67 6.42
CA ILE A 15 10.73 18.42 5.37
C ILE A 15 9.28 18.71 5.80
N ASP A 16 8.61 17.74 6.43
CA ASP A 16 7.18 17.86 6.78
C ASP A 16 6.81 17.01 8.01
N HIS A 17 7.04 17.57 9.19
CA HIS A 17 6.73 16.92 10.46
C HIS A 17 5.20 16.85 10.71
N LEU A 18 4.46 17.88 10.33
CA LEU A 18 3.01 17.94 10.52
C LEU A 18 2.28 16.95 9.61
N GLY A 19 2.65 16.87 8.33
CA GLY A 19 2.07 15.89 7.41
C GLY A 19 2.34 14.45 7.84
N GLN A 20 3.51 14.18 8.43
CA GLN A 20 3.78 12.86 9.02
C GLN A 20 2.90 12.52 10.21
N ILE A 21 2.71 13.46 11.14
CA ILE A 21 1.84 13.24 12.31
C ILE A 21 0.40 12.99 11.84
N LEU A 22 -0.08 13.76 10.87
CA LEU A 22 -1.41 13.57 10.28
C LEU A 22 -1.53 12.22 9.58
N GLN A 23 -0.50 11.79 8.84
CA GLN A 23 -0.46 10.48 8.18
C GLN A 23 -0.45 9.33 9.20
N GLN A 24 0.33 9.45 10.28
CA GLN A 24 0.37 8.48 11.37
C GLN A 24 -1.01 8.37 12.03
N HIS A 25 -1.64 9.49 12.40
CA HIS A 25 -2.98 9.49 12.95
C HIS A 25 -4.04 8.93 11.98
N ALA A 26 -3.95 9.22 10.68
CA ALA A 26 -4.84 8.65 9.69
C ALA A 26 -4.66 7.12 9.57
N THR A 27 -3.41 6.64 9.68
CA THR A 27 -3.07 5.21 9.63
C THR A 27 -3.55 4.50 10.90
N GLU A 28 -3.38 5.10 12.07
CA GLU A 28 -3.89 4.58 13.35
C GLU A 28 -5.42 4.55 13.42
N LYS A 29 -6.09 5.56 12.86
CA LYS A 29 -7.56 5.55 12.71
C LYS A 29 -8.04 4.49 11.71
N THR A 30 -7.22 4.20 10.71
CA THR A 30 -7.46 3.12 9.74
C THR A 30 -6.90 1.80 10.26
N LYS A 31 -7.42 1.31 11.40
CA LYS A 31 -7.14 -0.06 11.85
C LYS A 31 -7.75 -1.04 10.86
N ARG A 32 -6.93 -1.52 9.91
CA ARG A 32 -7.31 -2.61 9.01
C ARG A 32 -7.64 -3.84 9.84
N ARG A 33 -8.86 -4.35 9.72
CA ARG A 33 -9.25 -5.61 10.36
C ARG A 33 -8.43 -6.74 9.72
N PRO A 34 -7.96 -7.72 10.50
CA PRO A 34 -7.33 -8.91 9.93
C PRO A 34 -8.37 -9.64 9.08
N TYR A 35 -8.19 -9.57 7.77
CA TYR A 35 -9.03 -10.26 6.80
C TYR A 35 -8.40 -11.62 6.48
N LYS A 36 -9.15 -12.71 6.66
CA LYS A 36 -8.69 -14.06 6.39
C LYS A 36 -9.73 -14.79 5.54
N VAL A 37 -9.35 -15.15 4.32
CA VAL A 37 -10.18 -16.00 3.46
C VAL A 37 -9.88 -17.45 3.81
N SER A 38 -10.91 -18.29 3.92
CA SER A 38 -10.77 -19.67 4.39
C SER A 38 -10.21 -20.64 3.34
N ARG A 39 -10.33 -20.30 2.04
CA ARG A 39 -9.98 -21.19 0.92
C ARG A 39 -9.26 -20.44 -0.21
N PRO A 40 -8.26 -21.05 -0.87
CA PRO A 40 -7.69 -20.54 -2.13
C PRO A 40 -8.79 -20.28 -3.17
N ASN A 41 -8.64 -19.24 -3.98
CA ASN A 41 -9.56 -18.86 -5.07
C ASN A 41 -11.00 -18.49 -4.66
N ALA A 42 -11.31 -18.43 -3.36
CA ALA A 42 -12.64 -18.03 -2.90
C ALA A 42 -12.87 -16.51 -3.02
N LEU A 43 -11.80 -15.72 -3.12
CA LEU A 43 -11.87 -14.28 -3.39
C LEU A 43 -10.64 -13.82 -4.16
N TRP A 44 -10.86 -12.99 -5.17
CA TRP A 44 -9.82 -12.34 -5.96
C TRP A 44 -9.95 -10.83 -5.78
N HIS A 45 -8.83 -10.18 -5.45
CA HIS A 45 -8.73 -8.73 -5.42
C HIS A 45 -8.11 -8.25 -6.72
N ILE A 46 -8.77 -7.31 -7.39
CA ILE A 46 -8.27 -6.62 -8.58
C ILE A 46 -8.22 -5.14 -8.23
N ASP A 47 -7.04 -4.52 -8.33
CA ASP A 47 -6.86 -3.09 -8.06
C ASP A 47 -6.18 -2.39 -9.22
N GLY A 48 -6.63 -1.17 -9.51
CA GLY A 48 -6.17 -0.34 -10.61
C GLY A 48 -5.29 0.80 -10.11
N HIS A 49 -4.05 0.87 -10.59
CA HIS A 49 -3.15 1.98 -10.34
C HIS A 49 -3.21 3.00 -11.48
N HIS A 50 -3.91 4.11 -11.24
CA HIS A 50 -4.21 5.13 -12.25
C HIS A 50 -3.29 6.36 -12.20
N LYS A 51 -2.22 6.37 -11.40
CA LYS A 51 -1.35 7.57 -11.27
C LYS A 51 -0.68 7.98 -12.58
N LEU A 52 -0.54 7.04 -13.52
CA LEU A 52 0.07 7.28 -14.83
C LEU A 52 -0.95 7.41 -15.96
N ILE A 53 -2.24 7.56 -15.64
CA ILE A 53 -3.31 7.63 -16.64
C ILE A 53 -3.15 8.84 -17.58
N LEU A 54 -2.57 9.94 -17.10
CA LEU A 54 -2.22 11.12 -17.91
C LEU A 54 -1.22 10.80 -19.03
N TRP A 55 -0.44 9.74 -18.87
CA TRP A 55 0.52 9.23 -19.84
C TRP A 55 -0.04 8.03 -20.62
N GLY A 56 -1.33 7.72 -20.46
CA GLY A 56 -1.98 6.57 -21.07
C GLY A 56 -1.67 5.22 -20.43
N ILE A 57 -1.02 5.19 -19.26
CA ILE A 57 -0.59 3.94 -18.60
C ILE A 57 -1.47 3.68 -17.38
N VAL A 58 -2.08 2.49 -17.34
CA VAL A 58 -2.82 1.99 -16.18
C VAL A 58 -2.30 0.59 -15.85
N VAL A 59 -1.91 0.38 -14.60
CA VAL A 59 -1.41 -0.92 -14.12
C VAL A 59 -2.49 -1.58 -13.28
N HIS A 60 -2.85 -2.82 -13.61
CA HIS A 60 -3.79 -3.61 -12.81
C HIS A 60 -3.04 -4.76 -12.12
N GLY A 61 -3.28 -4.93 -10.83
CA GLY A 61 -2.74 -6.03 -10.04
C GLY A 61 -3.85 -6.96 -9.57
N VAL A 62 -3.60 -8.28 -9.62
CA VAL A 62 -4.55 -9.30 -9.17
C VAL A 62 -3.92 -10.15 -8.07
N ILE A 63 -4.64 -10.33 -6.95
CA ILE A 63 -4.17 -11.05 -5.76
C ILE A 63 -5.26 -12.01 -5.27
N ASN A 64 -4.89 -13.26 -4.98
CA ASN A 64 -5.77 -14.20 -4.29
C ASN A 64 -5.89 -13.83 -2.80
N GLY A 65 -7.13 -13.64 -2.33
CA GLY A 65 -7.43 -13.23 -0.94
C GLY A 65 -7.04 -14.26 0.12
N TYR A 66 -6.76 -15.51 -0.27
CA TYR A 66 -6.25 -16.55 0.64
C TYR A 66 -4.78 -16.36 1.01
N SER A 67 -3.93 -16.13 0.01
CA SER A 67 -2.48 -16.05 0.18
C SER A 67 -1.98 -14.63 0.39
N GLN A 68 -2.77 -13.60 0.02
CA GLN A 68 -2.40 -12.18 0.06
C GLN A 68 -1.05 -11.89 -0.63
N THR A 69 -0.62 -12.77 -1.53
CA THR A 69 0.62 -12.68 -2.29
C THR A 69 0.33 -12.26 -3.71
N VAL A 70 1.08 -11.27 -4.19
CA VAL A 70 1.05 -10.87 -5.61
C VAL A 70 1.61 -12.02 -6.44
N SER A 71 0.76 -12.62 -7.26
CA SER A 71 1.21 -13.53 -8.32
C SER A 71 1.71 -12.66 -9.47
N HIS A 72 2.98 -12.86 -9.84
CA HIS A 72 3.71 -12.08 -10.83
C HIS A 72 3.71 -12.77 -12.20
#